data_AF-A0A919IJ98-F1
#
_entry.id   AF-A0A919IJ98-F1
#
_cell.length_a   1.000
_cell.length_b   1.000
_cell.length_c   1.000
_cell.angle_alpha   90.00
_cell.angle_beta   90.00
_cell.angle_gamma   90.00
#
_symmetry.space_group_name_H-M   'P 1'
#
loop_
_entity.id
_entity.type
_entity.pdbx_description
1 polymer ?
#
loop_
_entity_poly.entity_id
_entity_poly.type
_entity_poly.pdbx_seq_one_letter_code
_entity_poly.pdbx_strand_id
1 'polypeptide(L)'
;MGGGMLDERDRRVLADIEQRLSAADPAFARRMRAPDCPFPAVPVLAAGAFLALPFLGLFLGPRAVLVAINVMAVAVMIVLVFRSRKPW
;
A
#
# COMPACT_ATOMS: atom_id res chain seq x y z
N MET A 1 18.68 27.92 -15.64
CA MET A 1 19.16 27.37 -14.34
C MET A 1 18.64 28.28 -13.23
N GLY A 2 17.54 27.91 -12.55
CA GLY A 2 16.93 28.77 -11.52
C GLY A 2 15.82 28.09 -10.69
N GLY A 3 15.74 26.75 -10.70
CA GLY A 3 14.64 26.01 -10.07
C GLY A 3 14.92 25.47 -8.64
N GLY A 4 16.15 25.60 -8.13
CA GLY A 4 16.54 24.94 -6.86
C GLY A 4 16.27 25.73 -5.59
N MET A 5 16.23 27.07 -5.66
CA MET A 5 16.13 27.93 -4.47
C MET A 5 14.69 28.38 -4.16
N LEU A 6 13.82 28.38 -5.17
CA LEU A 6 12.37 28.54 -4.99
C LEU A 6 11.78 27.28 -4.32
N ASP A 7 12.20 26.08 -4.75
CA ASP A 7 11.71 24.80 -4.18
C ASP A 7 12.02 24.67 -2.68
N GLU A 8 13.22 25.07 -2.25
CA GLU A 8 13.63 24.97 -0.85
C GLU A 8 12.99 26.04 0.03
N ARG A 9 12.81 27.26 -0.48
CA ARG A 9 12.12 28.33 0.25
C ARG A 9 10.62 28.05 0.36
N ASP A 10 10.01 27.57 -0.73
CA ASP A 10 8.61 27.19 -0.76
C ASP A 10 8.35 25.97 0.14
N ARG A 11 9.26 24.99 0.20
CA ARG A 11 9.20 23.90 1.17
C ARG A 11 9.20 24.38 2.61
N ARG A 12 10.07 25.34 2.96
CA ARG A 12 10.13 25.90 4.32
C ARG A 12 8.87 26.69 4.67
N VAL A 13 8.35 27.47 3.72
CA VAL A 13 7.10 28.20 3.90
C VAL A 13 5.92 27.24 4.06
N LEU A 14 5.85 26.16 3.28
CA LEU A 14 4.84 25.12 3.45
C LEU A 14 4.94 24.45 4.82
N ALA A 15 6.15 24.09 5.26
CA ALA A 15 6.36 23.45 6.56
C ALA A 15 5.94 24.35 7.73
N ASP A 16 6.22 25.66 7.65
CA ASP A 16 5.79 26.63 8.66
C ASP A 16 4.26 26.80 8.67
N ILE A 17 3.64 26.84 7.50
CA ILE A 17 2.17 26.89 7.37
C ILE A 17 1.54 25.62 7.96
N GLU A 18 2.09 24.44 7.66
CA GLU A 18 1.61 23.16 8.18
C GLU A 18 1.76 23.08 9.71
N GLN A 19 2.87 23.56 10.25
CA GLN A 19 3.12 23.63 11.69
C GLN A 19 2.15 24.58 12.41
N ARG A 20 1.85 25.74 11.80
CA ARG A 20 0.90 26.71 12.37
C ARG A 20 -0.55 26.22 12.25
N LEU A 21 -0.93 25.61 11.13
CA LEU A 21 -2.27 25.03 10.97
C LEU A 21 -2.49 23.84 11.91
N SER A 22 -1.49 22.98 12.11
CA SER A 22 -1.61 21.83 13.02
C SER A 22 -1.72 22.24 14.48
N ALA A 23 -1.09 23.35 14.88
CA ALA A 23 -1.24 23.93 16.22
C ALA A 23 -2.59 24.65 16.42
N ALA A 24 -3.14 25.29 15.37
CA ALA A 24 -4.39 26.04 15.43
C ALA A 24 -5.64 25.15 15.31
N ASP A 25 -5.61 24.11 14.47
CA ASP A 25 -6.69 23.14 14.31
C ASP A 25 -6.14 21.69 14.22
N PRO A 26 -5.98 21.02 15.38
CA PRO A 26 -5.51 19.63 15.41
C PRO A 26 -6.49 18.66 14.75
N ALA A 27 -7.79 19.00 14.64
CA ALA A 27 -8.77 18.17 13.95
C ALA A 27 -8.62 18.25 12.43
N PHE A 28 -8.20 19.40 11.89
CA PHE A 28 -7.85 19.55 10.48
C PHE A 28 -6.57 18.81 10.10
N ALA A 29 -5.50 18.91 10.91
CA ALA A 29 -4.27 18.14 10.69
C ALA A 29 -4.52 16.62 10.70
N ARG A 30 -5.43 16.15 11.57
CA ARG A 30 -5.86 14.75 11.59
C ARG A 30 -6.61 14.33 10.31
N ARG A 31 -7.33 15.24 9.66
CA ARG A 31 -8.01 14.99 8.37
C ARG A 31 -7.06 15.05 7.18
N MET A 32 -6.02 15.88 7.25
CA MET A 32 -5.00 16.01 6.20
C MET A 32 -3.92 14.92 6.25
N ARG A 33 -3.71 14.28 7.41
CA ARG A 33 -2.90 13.06 7.47
C ARG A 33 -3.56 12.02 6.58
N ALA A 34 -3.00 11.86 5.38
CA ALA A 34 -3.31 10.70 4.56
C ALA A 34 -3.06 9.47 5.45
N PRO A 35 -4.03 8.55 5.55
CA PRO A 35 -3.83 7.30 6.27
C PRO A 35 -2.58 6.64 5.71
N ASP A 36 -1.70 6.14 6.59
CA ASP A 36 -0.50 5.40 6.19
C ASP A 36 -0.89 4.42 5.09
N CYS A 37 -0.36 4.62 3.87
CA CYS A 37 -0.72 3.82 2.71
C CYS A 37 -0.59 2.33 3.09
N PRO A 38 -1.70 1.59 3.26
CA PRO A 38 -1.60 0.23 3.76
C PRO A 38 -0.84 -0.60 2.74
N PHE A 39 0.11 -1.41 3.21
CA PHE A 39 0.94 -2.25 2.37
C PHE A 39 0.07 -2.98 1.33
N PRO A 40 0.40 -2.91 0.02
CA PRO A 40 -0.47 -3.41 -1.05
C PRO A 40 -0.35 -4.93 -1.15
N ALA A 41 -0.83 -5.65 -0.14
CA ALA A 41 -0.66 -7.08 0.02
C ALA A 41 -1.28 -7.89 -1.13
N VAL A 42 -2.47 -7.52 -1.60
CA VAL A 42 -3.18 -8.24 -2.69
C VAL A 42 -2.41 -8.20 -4.03
N PRO A 43 -1.98 -7.04 -4.56
CA PRO A 43 -1.21 -7.03 -5.80
C PRO A 43 0.16 -7.69 -5.64
N VAL A 44 0.80 -7.62 -4.45
CA VAL A 44 2.05 -8.35 -4.18
C VAL A 44 1.83 -9.86 -4.23
N LEU A 45 0.77 -10.36 -3.60
CA LEU A 45 0.34 -11.77 -3.66
C LEU A 45 0.07 -12.19 -5.11
N ALA A 46 -0.71 -11.41 -5.85
CA ALA A 46 -1.04 -11.71 -7.24
C ALA A 46 0.20 -11.78 -8.15
N ALA A 47 1.12 -10.82 -8.00
CA ALA A 47 2.38 -10.83 -8.74
C ALA A 47 3.23 -12.07 -8.41
N GLY A 48 3.37 -12.40 -7.13
CA GLY A 48 4.12 -13.60 -6.70
C GLY A 48 3.52 -14.89 -7.25
N ALA A 49 2.20 -15.03 -7.22
CA ALA A 49 1.52 -16.17 -7.81
C ALA A 49 1.72 -16.26 -9.31
N PHE A 50 1.58 -15.14 -10.04
CA PHE A 50 1.79 -15.11 -11.48
C PHE A 50 3.21 -15.57 -11.86
N LEU A 51 4.22 -15.14 -11.10
CA LEU A 51 5.60 -15.59 -11.30
C LEU A 51 5.77 -17.08 -10.98
N ALA A 52 5.11 -17.60 -9.95
CA ALA A 52 5.27 -18.99 -9.52
C ALA A 52 4.48 -20.01 -10.37
N LEU A 53 3.29 -19.64 -10.86
CA LEU A 53 2.39 -20.48 -11.65
C LEU A 53 3.04 -21.27 -12.81
N PRO A 54 3.88 -20.67 -13.67
CA PRO A 54 4.53 -21.42 -14.75
C PRO A 54 5.48 -22.50 -14.21
N PHE A 55 6.20 -22.24 -13.12
CA PHE A 55 7.07 -23.24 -12.50
C PHE A 55 6.26 -24.37 -11.86
N LEU A 56 5.14 -24.05 -11.18
CA LEU A 56 4.29 -25.09 -10.61
C LEU A 56 3.67 -25.97 -11.69
N GLY A 57 3.24 -25.39 -12.81
CA GLY A 57 2.71 -26.14 -13.96
C GLY A 57 3.77 -27.02 -14.60
N LEU A 58 5.00 -26.50 -14.74
CA LEU A 58 6.10 -27.20 -15.39
C LEU A 58 6.66 -28.35 -14.54
N PHE A 59 6.87 -28.12 -13.23
CA PHE A 59 7.56 -29.07 -12.36
C PHE A 59 6.62 -30.03 -11.61
N LEU A 60 5.44 -29.58 -11.21
CA LEU A 60 4.51 -30.36 -10.38
C LEU A 60 3.21 -30.73 -11.14
N GLY A 61 3.06 -30.26 -12.38
CA GLY A 61 1.92 -30.56 -13.23
C GLY A 61 0.63 -29.82 -12.89
N PRO A 62 -0.46 -30.09 -13.64
CA PRO A 62 -1.68 -29.30 -13.59
C PRO A 62 -2.43 -29.36 -12.26
N ARG A 63 -2.29 -30.47 -11.52
CA ARG A 63 -2.90 -30.61 -10.17
C ARG A 63 -2.31 -29.61 -9.18
N ALA A 64 -1.00 -29.38 -9.22
CA ALA A 64 -0.34 -28.44 -8.32
C ALA A 64 -0.71 -26.98 -8.61
N VAL A 65 -0.93 -26.65 -9.89
CA VAL A 65 -1.44 -25.32 -10.27
C VAL A 65 -2.81 -25.06 -9.66
N LEU A 66 -3.73 -26.04 -9.72
CA LEU A 66 -5.05 -25.92 -9.11
C LEU A 66 -4.96 -25.71 -7.59
N VAL A 67 -4.10 -26.48 -6.91
CA VAL A 67 -3.88 -26.31 -5.46
C VAL A 67 -3.37 -24.90 -5.16
N ALA A 68 -2.38 -24.41 -5.90
CA ALA A 68 -1.82 -23.08 -5.68
C ALA A 68 -2.83 -21.95 -5.91
N ILE A 69 -3.69 -22.04 -6.92
CA ILE A 69 -4.77 -21.07 -7.15
C ILE A 69 -5.73 -21.04 -5.95
N ASN A 70 -6.10 -22.21 -5.42
CA ASN A 70 -6.98 -22.28 -4.25
C ASN A 70 -6.31 -21.69 -3.00
N VAL A 71 -5.03 -22.00 -2.76
CA VAL A 71 -4.26 -21.41 -1.65
C VAL A 71 -4.19 -19.89 -1.78
N MET A 72 -3.97 -19.37 -3.00
CA MET A 72 -3.96 -17.94 -3.27
C MET A 72 -5.31 -17.27 -3.00
N ALA A 73 -6.41 -17.89 -3.43
CA ALA A 73 -7.75 -17.39 -3.16
C ALA A 73 -8.02 -17.29 -1.64
N VAL A 74 -7.63 -18.32 -0.88
CA VAL A 74 -7.74 -18.33 0.59
C VAL A 74 -6.86 -17.23 1.21
N ALA A 75 -5.61 -17.07 0.76
CA ALA A 75 -4.71 -16.05 1.28
C ALA A 75 -5.25 -14.62 1.03
N VAL A 76 -5.77 -14.34 -0.17
CA VAL A 76 -6.42 -13.07 -0.49
C VAL A 76 -7.65 -12.85 0.38
N MET A 77 -8.50 -13.86 0.55
CA MET A 77 -9.67 -13.77 1.41
C MET A 77 -9.27 -13.42 2.86
N ILE A 78 -8.25 -14.09 3.40
CA ILE A 78 -7.71 -13.83 4.74
C ILE A 78 -7.24 -12.37 4.84
N VAL A 79 -6.45 -11.90 3.87
CA VAL A 79 -5.97 -10.50 3.83
C VAL A 79 -7.13 -9.52 3.81
N LEU A 80 -8.18 -9.79 3.02
CA LEU A 80 -9.37 -8.93 2.96
C LEU A 80 -10.17 -8.95 4.26
N VAL A 81 -10.32 -10.11 4.91
CA VAL A 81 -11.00 -10.23 6.20
C VAL A 81 -10.22 -9.49 7.29
N PHE A 82 -8.90 -9.64 7.36
CA PHE A 82 -8.09 -8.89 8.34
C PHE A 82 -8.08 -7.40 8.05
N ARG A 83 -8.08 -6.99 6.78
CA ARG A 83 -8.13 -5.57 6.41
C ARG A 83 -9.49 -4.93 6.67
N SER A 84 -10.58 -5.67 6.53
CA SER A 84 -11.93 -5.21 6.89
C SER A 84 -12.17 -5.21 8.40
N ARG A 85 -11.45 -6.05 9.15
CA ARG A 85 -11.50 -6.08 10.62
C ARG A 85 -10.58 -5.10 11.32
N LYS A 86 -9.62 -4.46 10.63
CA LYS A 86 -8.93 -3.27 11.16
C LYS A 86 -9.92 -2.11 11.04
N PRO A 87 -10.63 -1.73 12.12
CA PRO A 87 -11.38 -0.49 12.09
C PRO A 87 -10.34 0.63 12.02
N TRP A 88 -10.62 1.62 11.18
CA TRP A 88 -9.88 2.87 11.18
C TRP A 88 -9.99 3.55 12.54
#